data_AF-A0A0P9TV03-F1
#
_entry.id   AF-A0A0P9TV03-F1
#
_cell.length_a   1.000
_cell.length_b   1.000
_cell.length_c   1.000
_cell.angle_alpha   90.00
_cell.angle_beta   90.00
_cell.angle_gamma   90.00
#
_symmetry.space_group_name_H-M   'P 1'
#
loop_
_entity.id
_entity.type
_entity.pdbx_description
1 polymer ?
#
loop_
_entity_poly.entity_id
_entity_poly.type
_entity_poly.pdbx_seq_one_letter_code
_entity_poly.pdbx_strand_id
1 'polypeptide(L)'
;MSNGHCLYSDMGRVLAAIVTDTCGWSDSIGGVLNAQEVAEKYGQGRYQELRNGFFRNGVDNLLVELGKWGLGLSDLLMTLNLFSRVDVDEKGILHFAANNSKAGDYIELYAPMDTLVVLTALQHPMDPNPQYAPQPLRLSWMKADASVAEHCRTSRPENERGFINTDRLFA
;
A
#
# COMPACT_ATOMS: atom_id res chain seq x y z
N MET A 1 4.56 -3.94 8.29
CA MET A 1 4.90 -5.13 7.47
C MET A 1 6.20 -4.89 6.72
N SER A 2 6.98 -5.93 6.41
CA SER A 2 8.29 -5.80 5.73
C SER A 2 8.68 -7.08 4.98
N ASN A 3 9.93 -7.20 4.53
CA ASN A 3 10.49 -8.37 3.85
C ASN A 3 10.08 -9.69 4.56
N GLY A 4 9.67 -10.69 3.78
CA GLY A 4 9.26 -12.00 4.26
C GLY A 4 7.78 -12.11 4.62
N HIS A 5 7.04 -10.99 4.68
CA HIS A 5 5.60 -10.98 4.92
C HIS A 5 4.81 -11.18 3.62
N CYS A 6 3.64 -11.82 3.73
CA CYS A 6 2.70 -12.04 2.64
C CYS A 6 1.41 -11.24 2.85
N LEU A 7 0.84 -10.75 1.76
CA LEU A 7 -0.46 -10.10 1.67
C LEU A 7 -1.51 -11.15 1.30
N TYR A 8 -2.53 -11.30 2.14
CA TYR A 8 -3.52 -12.35 2.00
C TYR A 8 -4.85 -11.80 1.50
N SER A 9 -5.55 -12.63 0.72
CA SER A 9 -7.00 -12.51 0.52
C SER A 9 -7.75 -12.97 1.78
N ASP A 10 -9.02 -12.56 1.86
CA ASP A 10 -9.99 -13.05 2.84
C ASP A 10 -10.19 -14.57 2.81
N MET A 11 -9.96 -15.20 1.64
CA MET A 11 -9.98 -16.65 1.44
C MET A 11 -8.66 -17.35 1.80
N GLY A 12 -7.69 -16.65 2.41
CA GLY A 12 -6.43 -17.25 2.89
C GLY A 12 -5.47 -17.68 1.79
N ARG A 13 -5.54 -17.03 0.61
CA ARG A 13 -4.55 -17.15 -0.48
C ARG A 13 -3.60 -15.97 -0.46
N VAL A 14 -2.33 -16.21 -0.78
CA VAL A 14 -1.32 -15.15 -0.94
C VAL A 14 -1.59 -14.42 -2.25
N LEU A 15 -1.90 -13.12 -2.16
CA LEU A 15 -2.06 -12.21 -3.30
C LEU A 15 -0.72 -11.63 -3.75
N ALA A 16 0.14 -11.32 -2.78
CA ALA A 16 1.49 -10.83 -3.01
C ALA A 16 2.41 -11.17 -1.83
N ALA A 17 3.72 -11.23 -2.06
CA ALA A 17 4.75 -11.41 -1.05
C ALA A 17 5.77 -10.27 -1.13
N ILE A 18 6.17 -9.71 0.01
CA ILE A 18 7.19 -8.65 0.09
C ILE A 18 8.56 -9.32 0.07
N VAL A 19 9.13 -9.48 -1.13
CA VAL A 19 10.41 -10.20 -1.32
C VAL A 19 11.63 -9.31 -1.02
N THR A 20 11.47 -8.00 -1.23
CA THR A 20 12.47 -7.00 -0.88
C THR A 20 11.79 -5.77 -0.28
N ASP A 21 12.37 -5.20 0.78
CA ASP A 21 11.96 -3.94 1.37
C ASP A 21 13.20 -3.25 1.94
N THR A 22 13.63 -2.15 1.31
CA THR A 22 14.80 -1.39 1.79
C THR A 22 14.44 -0.36 2.86
N CYS A 23 13.15 -0.04 3.04
CA CYS A 23 12.69 0.83 4.13
C CYS A 23 12.61 0.08 5.46
N GLY A 24 12.29 -1.22 5.39
CA GLY A 24 12.12 -2.10 6.53
C GLY A 24 10.73 -2.00 7.20
N TRP A 25 9.84 -1.16 6.68
CA TRP A 25 8.47 -1.05 7.18
C TRP A 25 7.49 -0.44 6.17
N SER A 26 6.28 -1.00 6.17
CA SER A 26 5.05 -0.49 5.55
C SER A 26 3.90 -0.51 6.56
N ASP A 27 3.10 0.54 6.58
CA ASP A 27 1.97 0.72 7.49
C ASP A 27 0.70 0.05 6.95
N SER A 28 -0.05 -0.65 7.80
CA SER A 28 -1.30 -1.33 7.43
C SER A 28 -2.51 -0.87 8.24
N ILE A 29 -2.37 0.22 9.00
CA ILE A 29 -3.42 0.70 9.91
C ILE A 29 -3.83 2.15 9.65
N GLY A 30 -3.01 2.95 8.95
CA GLY A 30 -3.25 4.37 8.74
C GLY A 30 -4.35 4.68 7.71
N GLY A 31 -4.75 3.71 6.87
CA GLY A 31 -5.75 3.93 5.83
C GLY A 31 -5.30 4.96 4.79
N VAL A 32 -6.24 5.70 4.22
CA VAL A 32 -5.96 6.68 3.16
C VAL A 32 -6.82 7.93 3.34
N LEU A 33 -6.27 9.10 3.01
CA LEU A 33 -6.98 10.37 3.14
C LEU A 33 -8.24 10.42 2.25
N ASN A 34 -9.35 10.85 2.80
CA ASN A 34 -10.57 11.21 2.07
C ASN A 34 -10.66 12.72 1.77
N ALA A 35 -11.66 13.14 1.00
CA ALA A 35 -11.82 14.53 0.57
C ALA A 35 -11.98 15.52 1.74
N GLN A 36 -12.68 15.13 2.80
CA GLN A 36 -12.89 15.95 3.98
C GLN A 36 -11.58 16.15 4.74
N GLU A 37 -10.84 15.07 4.99
CA GLU A 37 -9.55 15.12 5.70
C GLU A 37 -8.50 15.94 4.93
N VAL A 38 -8.49 15.85 3.60
CA VAL A 38 -7.64 16.71 2.75
C VAL A 38 -8.01 18.18 2.92
N ALA A 39 -9.31 18.51 2.93
CA ALA A 39 -9.77 19.88 3.11
C ALA A 39 -9.46 20.42 4.52
N GLU A 40 -9.57 19.59 5.56
CA GLU A 40 -9.22 19.94 6.94
C GLU A 40 -7.70 20.18 7.09
N LYS A 41 -6.89 19.33 6.47
CA LYS A 41 -5.43 19.36 6.62
C LYS A 41 -4.74 20.40 5.74
N TYR A 42 -5.18 20.55 4.49
CA TYR A 42 -4.51 21.36 3.49
C TYR A 42 -5.35 22.56 3.01
N GLY A 43 -6.64 22.60 3.33
CA GLY A 43 -7.56 23.62 2.84
C GLY A 43 -8.12 23.31 1.45
N GLN A 44 -8.66 24.34 0.79
CA GLN A 44 -9.19 24.23 -0.56
C GLN A 44 -8.05 24.22 -1.58
N GLY A 45 -8.10 23.28 -2.54
CA GLY A 45 -7.13 23.19 -3.62
C GLY A 45 -7.77 22.75 -4.92
N ARG A 46 -8.56 23.63 -5.53
CA ARG A 46 -9.37 23.30 -6.71
C ARG A 46 -8.54 23.22 -7.99
N TYR A 47 -8.93 22.33 -8.91
CA TYR A 47 -8.27 22.18 -10.21
C TYR A 47 -8.27 23.47 -11.04
N GLN A 48 -9.35 24.25 -11.01
CA GLN A 48 -9.45 25.50 -11.78
C GLN A 48 -8.39 26.53 -11.39
N GLU A 49 -7.92 26.49 -10.14
CA GLU A 49 -6.96 27.42 -9.55
C GLU A 49 -5.53 26.85 -9.62
N LEU A 50 -5.36 25.60 -9.21
CA LEU A 50 -4.04 24.98 -9.02
C LEU A 50 -3.58 24.09 -10.17
N ARG A 51 -4.46 23.82 -11.16
CA ARG A 51 -4.19 22.90 -12.28
C ARG A 51 -3.66 21.57 -11.78
N ASN A 52 -2.49 21.13 -12.24
CA ASN A 52 -1.91 19.85 -11.84
C ASN A 52 -1.49 19.80 -10.35
N GLY A 53 -1.39 20.95 -9.69
CA GLY A 53 -1.10 21.07 -8.25
C GLY A 53 -2.34 20.99 -7.35
N PHE A 54 -3.52 20.72 -7.89
CA PHE A 54 -4.74 20.59 -7.11
C PHE A 54 -4.67 19.45 -6.09
N PHE A 55 -5.43 19.62 -5.01
CA PHE A 55 -5.42 18.66 -3.92
C PHE A 55 -6.31 17.48 -4.27
N ARG A 56 -5.72 16.28 -4.23
CA ARG A 56 -6.39 15.00 -4.44
C ARG A 56 -6.47 14.27 -3.11
N ASN A 57 -7.46 13.41 -3.00
CA ASN A 57 -7.57 12.47 -1.89
C ASN A 57 -7.47 11.04 -2.40
N GLY A 58 -7.05 10.12 -1.54
CA GLY A 58 -6.76 8.76 -1.98
C GLY A 58 -8.00 7.89 -2.10
N VAL A 59 -9.06 8.14 -1.32
CA VAL A 59 -10.34 7.43 -1.48
C VAL A 59 -10.88 7.63 -2.90
N ASP A 60 -11.02 8.87 -3.36
CA ASP A 60 -11.55 9.16 -4.69
C ASP A 60 -10.63 8.63 -5.80
N ASN A 61 -9.30 8.80 -5.65
CA ASN A 61 -8.34 8.25 -6.62
C ASN A 61 -8.51 6.73 -6.75
N LEU A 62 -8.58 6.01 -5.62
CA LEU A 62 -8.71 4.55 -5.63
C LEU A 62 -10.07 4.12 -6.19
N LEU A 63 -11.16 4.82 -5.87
CA LEU A 63 -12.49 4.53 -6.42
C LEU A 63 -12.55 4.71 -7.93
N VAL A 64 -11.87 5.72 -8.50
CA VAL A 64 -11.76 5.89 -9.95
C VAL A 64 -11.07 4.70 -10.60
N GLU A 65 -10.00 4.20 -9.98
CA GLU A 65 -9.26 3.04 -10.52
C GLU A 65 -10.02 1.72 -10.33
N LEU A 66 -10.64 1.51 -9.18
CA LEU A 66 -11.49 0.36 -8.88
C LEU A 66 -12.71 0.29 -9.81
N GLY A 67 -13.34 1.44 -10.10
CA GLY A 67 -14.50 1.54 -10.97
C GLY A 67 -14.24 1.04 -12.40
N LYS A 68 -12.99 1.08 -12.89
CA LYS A 68 -12.61 0.50 -14.19
C LYS A 68 -12.79 -1.01 -14.25
N TRP A 69 -12.86 -1.66 -13.09
CA TRP A 69 -13.05 -3.10 -12.91
C TRP A 69 -14.43 -3.46 -12.35
N GLY A 70 -15.35 -2.49 -12.31
CA GLY A 70 -16.70 -2.71 -11.75
C GLY A 70 -16.72 -2.82 -10.23
N LEU A 71 -15.63 -2.42 -9.55
CA LEU A 71 -15.53 -2.40 -8.09
C LEU A 71 -15.90 -1.02 -7.54
N GLY A 72 -16.40 -0.97 -6.31
CA GLY A 72 -16.90 0.24 -5.67
C GLY A 72 -16.40 0.43 -4.24
N LEU A 73 -17.10 1.29 -3.50
CA LEU A 73 -16.72 1.65 -2.12
C LEU A 73 -16.73 0.46 -1.15
N SER A 74 -17.61 -0.51 -1.36
CA SER A 74 -17.64 -1.74 -0.57
C SER A 74 -16.38 -2.60 -0.74
N ASP A 75 -15.68 -2.44 -1.85
CA ASP A 75 -14.46 -3.19 -2.20
C ASP A 75 -13.19 -2.43 -1.78
N LEU A 76 -13.31 -1.16 -1.38
CA LEU A 76 -12.22 -0.37 -0.84
C LEU A 76 -12.00 -0.71 0.64
N LEU A 77 -11.20 -1.74 0.87
CA LEU A 77 -10.78 -2.18 2.21
C LEU A 77 -9.56 -1.37 2.71
N MET A 78 -9.06 -1.74 3.89
CA MET A 78 -7.84 -1.15 4.46
C MET A 78 -6.66 -1.24 3.48
N THR A 79 -6.02 -0.11 3.25
CA THR A 79 -4.87 0.01 2.35
C THR A 79 -3.56 -0.35 3.05
N LEU A 80 -2.59 -0.85 2.27
CA LEU A 80 -1.20 -0.94 2.69
C LEU A 80 -0.45 0.32 2.26
N ASN A 81 -0.03 1.11 3.23
CA ASN A 81 0.76 2.31 3.03
C ASN A 81 2.25 1.96 2.93
N LEU A 82 2.66 1.64 1.70
CA LEU A 82 4.07 1.40 1.36
C LEU A 82 4.93 2.63 1.71
N PHE A 83 6.19 2.39 2.08
CA PHE A 83 7.17 3.43 2.47
C PHE A 83 6.86 4.19 3.76
N SER A 84 5.69 3.99 4.37
CA SER A 84 5.26 4.66 5.61
C SER A 84 5.36 3.74 6.82
N ARG A 85 5.56 4.32 8.00
CA ARG A 85 5.53 3.60 9.29
C ARG A 85 4.71 4.35 10.32
N VAL A 86 3.86 3.60 11.00
CA VAL A 86 3.12 4.02 12.18
C VAL A 86 3.44 3.05 13.31
N ASP A 87 3.87 3.58 14.45
CA ASP A 87 4.09 2.84 15.68
C ASP A 87 2.91 3.04 16.63
N VAL A 88 2.61 2.04 17.45
CA VAL A 88 1.58 2.13 18.49
C VAL A 88 2.28 2.10 19.84
N ASP A 89 2.04 3.12 20.67
CA ASP A 89 2.60 3.15 22.02
C ASP A 89 1.79 2.29 23.00
N GLU A 90 2.29 2.19 24.24
CA GLU A 90 1.65 1.41 25.31
C GLU A 90 0.24 1.90 25.69
N LYS A 91 -0.13 3.12 25.30
CA LYS A 91 -1.47 3.70 25.53
C LYS A 91 -2.39 3.54 24.32
N GLY A 92 -1.93 2.89 23.25
CA GLY A 92 -2.67 2.73 22.01
C GLY A 92 -2.65 3.98 21.12
N ILE A 93 -1.78 4.95 21.39
CA ILE A 93 -1.66 6.14 20.55
C ILE A 93 -0.79 5.81 19.34
N LEU A 94 -1.25 6.23 18.16
CA LEU A 94 -0.54 6.07 16.90
C LEU A 94 0.49 7.19 16.73
N HIS A 95 1.72 6.83 16.38
CA HIS A 95 2.82 7.75 16.12
C HIS A 95 3.37 7.54 14.71
N PHE A 96 3.30 8.56 13.87
CA PHE A 96 3.88 8.52 12.54
C PHE A 96 5.40 8.69 12.60
N ALA A 97 6.14 7.73 12.04
CA ALA A 97 7.59 7.80 11.97
C ALA A 97 8.04 8.65 10.77
N ALA A 98 8.32 9.93 11.03
CA ALA A 98 8.86 10.83 10.02
C ALA A 98 10.19 10.29 9.46
N ASN A 99 10.37 10.39 8.13
CA ASN A 99 11.57 9.94 7.40
C ASN A 99 11.81 8.41 7.40
N ASN A 100 10.76 7.59 7.48
CA ASN A 100 10.87 6.13 7.34
C ASN A 100 11.47 5.68 6.00
N SER A 101 11.26 6.45 4.93
CA SER A 101 11.78 6.19 3.59
C SER A 101 12.49 7.41 3.00
N LYS A 102 13.39 7.19 2.07
CA LYS A 102 14.09 8.21 1.27
C LYS A 102 14.07 7.87 -0.22
N ALA A 103 14.39 8.86 -1.05
CA ALA A 103 14.54 8.64 -2.48
C ALA A 103 15.58 7.54 -2.78
N GLY A 104 15.21 6.60 -3.64
CA GLY A 104 16.02 5.43 -3.98
C GLY A 104 15.68 4.18 -3.18
N ASP A 105 14.89 4.30 -2.10
CA ASP A 105 14.32 3.12 -1.47
C ASP A 105 13.30 2.45 -2.39
N TYR A 106 13.20 1.13 -2.28
CA TYR A 106 12.29 0.33 -3.08
C TYR A 106 11.74 -0.85 -2.29
N ILE A 107 10.55 -1.29 -2.72
CA ILE A 107 9.86 -2.47 -2.22
C ILE A 107 9.51 -3.32 -3.44
N GLU A 108 9.85 -4.60 -3.39
CA GLU A 108 9.53 -5.56 -4.44
C GLU A 108 8.43 -6.51 -3.94
N LEU A 109 7.38 -6.64 -4.75
CA LEU A 109 6.26 -7.52 -4.50
C LEU A 109 6.26 -8.63 -5.55
N TYR A 110 6.17 -9.88 -5.09
CA TYR A 110 5.93 -11.04 -5.95
C TYR A 110 4.47 -11.45 -5.88
N ALA A 111 3.79 -11.54 -7.02
CA ALA A 111 2.40 -12.02 -7.09
C ALA A 111 2.37 -13.50 -7.55
N PRO A 112 2.06 -14.47 -6.67
CA PRO A 112 1.96 -15.89 -7.04
C PRO A 112 0.69 -16.26 -7.81
N MET A 113 -0.21 -15.31 -8.04
CA MET A 113 -1.46 -15.48 -8.80
C MET A 113 -1.76 -14.22 -9.60
N ASP A 114 -2.78 -14.29 -10.47
CA ASP A 114 -3.31 -13.11 -11.14
C ASP A 114 -3.87 -12.13 -10.10
N THR A 115 -3.18 -11.00 -9.93
CA THR A 115 -3.47 -10.00 -8.89
C THR A 115 -3.70 -8.63 -9.53
N LEU A 116 -4.86 -8.04 -9.27
CA LEU A 116 -5.12 -6.63 -9.57
C LEU A 116 -4.50 -5.76 -8.47
N VAL A 117 -3.57 -4.89 -8.85
CA VAL A 117 -2.93 -3.93 -7.94
C VAL A 117 -3.42 -2.52 -8.27
N VAL A 118 -4.00 -1.84 -7.29
CA VAL A 118 -4.46 -0.45 -7.40
C VAL A 118 -3.64 0.42 -6.46
N LEU A 119 -3.09 1.53 -6.97
CA LEU A 119 -2.15 2.39 -6.23
C LEU A 119 -2.55 3.86 -6.33
N THR A 120 -2.30 4.61 -5.27
CA THR A 120 -2.34 6.08 -5.26
C THR A 120 -1.09 6.61 -4.59
N ALA A 121 -0.43 7.60 -5.20
CA ALA A 121 0.76 8.24 -4.67
C ALA A 121 0.39 9.56 -3.99
N LEU A 122 0.04 9.50 -2.71
CA LEU A 122 -0.36 10.65 -1.88
C LEU A 122 0.31 10.59 -0.50
N GLN A 123 0.27 11.72 0.22
CA GLN A 123 0.75 11.78 1.59
C GLN A 123 -0.09 10.91 2.52
N HIS A 124 0.58 10.28 3.47
CA HIS A 124 -0.04 9.47 4.51
C HIS A 124 -0.99 10.35 5.37
N PRO A 125 -2.12 9.83 5.86
CA PRO A 125 -3.04 10.59 6.71
C PRO A 125 -2.36 11.26 7.90
N MET A 126 -1.47 10.54 8.57
CA MET A 126 -0.72 11.02 9.73
C MET A 126 0.59 11.76 9.42
N ASP A 127 0.94 12.01 8.16
CA ASP A 127 2.13 12.81 7.81
C ASP A 127 2.00 14.23 8.43
N PRO A 128 2.94 14.70 9.26
CA PRO A 128 2.82 16.01 9.91
C PRO A 128 3.02 17.21 8.98
N ASN A 129 3.43 17.00 7.71
CA ASN A 129 3.64 18.09 6.77
C ASN A 129 2.32 18.83 6.47
N PRO A 130 2.22 20.14 6.79
CA PRO A 130 1.00 20.91 6.57
C PRO A 130 0.81 21.32 5.10
N GLN A 131 1.80 21.08 4.23
CA GLN A 131 1.69 21.36 2.80
C GLN A 131 1.29 20.09 2.04
N TYR A 132 0.41 20.26 1.07
CA TYR A 132 0.09 19.21 0.10
C TYR A 132 1.27 19.01 -0.86
N ALA A 133 2.07 17.98 -0.58
CA ALA A 133 3.35 17.67 -1.21
C ALA A 133 3.51 16.17 -1.50
N PRO A 134 2.61 15.55 -2.30
CA PRO A 134 2.75 14.16 -2.71
C PRO A 134 4.05 13.94 -3.49
N GLN A 135 4.74 12.84 -3.21
CA GLN A 135 6.04 12.51 -3.82
C GLN A 135 5.85 11.56 -5.02
N PRO A 136 6.66 11.69 -6.09
CA PRO A 136 6.57 10.80 -7.24
C PRO A 136 7.08 9.39 -6.89
N LEU A 137 6.45 8.38 -7.49
CA LEU A 137 6.86 6.98 -7.41
C LEU A 137 7.18 6.44 -8.81
N ARG A 138 8.13 5.50 -8.88
CA ARG A 138 8.41 4.72 -10.08
C ARG A 138 7.89 3.31 -9.88
N LEU A 139 7.05 2.87 -10.81
CA LEU A 139 6.57 1.48 -10.87
C LEU A 139 7.24 0.76 -12.04
N SER A 140 7.72 -0.45 -11.78
CA SER A 140 8.23 -1.38 -12.79
C SER A 140 7.76 -2.78 -12.46
N TRP A 141 7.59 -3.62 -13.48
CA TRP A 141 7.24 -5.03 -13.31
C TRP A 141 8.07 -5.87 -14.27
N MET A 142 8.30 -7.11 -13.88
CA MET A 142 9.00 -8.10 -14.69
C MET A 142 8.44 -9.49 -14.38
N LYS A 143 8.65 -10.44 -15.30
CA LYS A 143 8.40 -11.84 -15.00
C LYS A 143 9.48 -12.35 -14.05
N ALA A 144 9.06 -12.99 -12.96
CA ALA A 144 9.95 -13.59 -11.98
C ALA A 144 9.68 -15.09 -11.85
N ASP A 145 10.70 -15.86 -11.49
CA ASP A 145 10.56 -17.26 -11.12
C ASP A 145 9.98 -17.39 -9.70
N ALA A 146 9.24 -18.46 -9.41
CA ALA A 146 8.61 -18.65 -8.10
C ALA A 146 9.63 -18.71 -6.94
N SER A 147 10.88 -19.12 -7.21
CA SER A 147 11.95 -19.18 -6.21
C SER A 147 12.29 -17.83 -5.58
N VAL A 148 11.96 -16.69 -6.22
CA VAL A 148 12.21 -15.36 -5.63
C VAL A 148 11.44 -15.14 -4.33
N ALA A 149 10.31 -15.85 -4.16
CA ALA A 149 9.47 -15.76 -2.97
C ALA A 149 9.71 -16.89 -1.97
N GLU A 150 10.73 -17.73 -2.16
CA GLU A 150 10.97 -18.90 -1.29
C GLU A 150 11.22 -18.50 0.18
N HIS A 151 11.95 -17.41 0.41
CA HIS A 151 12.12 -16.87 1.75
C HIS A 151 10.78 -16.43 2.37
N CYS A 152 9.90 -15.81 1.57
CA CYS A 152 8.57 -15.42 2.05
C CYS A 152 7.70 -16.65 2.34
N ARG A 153 7.76 -17.67 1.49
CA ARG A 153 7.01 -18.93 1.64
C ARG A 153 7.36 -19.65 2.95
N THR A 154 8.63 -19.65 3.32
CA THR A 154 9.16 -20.40 4.47
C THR A 154 9.35 -19.56 5.73
N SER A 155 9.14 -18.24 5.69
CA SER A 155 9.35 -17.36 6.86
C SER A 155 8.38 -17.65 8.02
N ARG A 156 7.19 -18.18 7.74
CA ARG A 156 6.14 -18.54 8.71
C ARG A 156 5.33 -19.75 8.23
N PRO A 157 4.86 -20.64 9.14
CA PRO A 157 3.97 -21.75 8.78
C PRO A 157 2.67 -21.30 8.09
N GLU A 158 2.18 -20.10 8.42
CA GLU A 158 1.00 -19.49 7.79
C GLU A 158 1.24 -19.23 6.30
N ASN A 159 2.44 -18.76 5.94
CA ASN A 159 2.81 -18.46 4.55
C ASN A 159 2.83 -19.74 3.73
N GLU A 160 3.42 -20.82 4.24
CA GLU A 160 3.40 -22.12 3.56
C GLU A 160 1.97 -22.56 3.22
N ARG A 161 1.05 -22.51 4.20
CA ARG A 161 -0.36 -22.84 3.98
C ARG A 161 -1.04 -21.90 2.99
N GLY A 162 -0.74 -20.60 3.08
CA GLY A 162 -1.26 -19.58 2.18
C GLY A 162 -0.85 -19.83 0.72
N PHE A 163 0.43 -20.12 0.50
CA PHE A 163 0.92 -20.46 -0.83
C PHE A 163 0.35 -21.79 -1.33
N ILE A 164 0.22 -22.82 -0.48
CA ILE A 164 -0.47 -24.06 -0.88
C ILE A 164 -1.89 -23.77 -1.37
N ASN A 165 -2.62 -22.88 -0.69
CA ASN A 165 -3.97 -22.47 -1.10
C ASN A 165 -3.99 -21.69 -2.42
N THR A 166 -2.97 -20.88 -2.68
CA THR A 166 -2.80 -20.18 -3.96
C THR A 166 -2.45 -21.14 -5.09
N ASP A 167 -1.40 -21.93 -4.91
CA ASP A 167 -0.81 -22.80 -5.94
C ASP A 167 -1.82 -23.85 -6.46
N ARG A 168 -2.77 -24.30 -5.61
CA ARG A 168 -3.87 -25.19 -6.02
C ARG A 168 -4.71 -24.68 -7.20
N LEU A 169 -4.74 -23.37 -7.44
CA LEU A 169 -5.55 -22.76 -8.50
C LEU A 169 -4.71 -22.09 -9.59
N PHE A 170 -3.45 -21.76 -9.30
CA PHE A 170 -2.64 -20.89 -10.15
C PHE A 170 -1.25 -21.45 -10.51
N ALA A 171 -0.86 -22.63 -10.00
CA ALA A 171 0.40 -23.28 -10.34
C ALA A 171 0.28 -24.28 -11.50
#